data_AF-A0A368N9H0-F1
#
_entry.id   AF-A0A368N9H0-F1
#
_cell.length_a   1.000
_cell.length_b   1.000
_cell.length_c   1.000
_cell.angle_alpha   90.00
_cell.angle_beta   90.00
_cell.angle_gamma   90.00
#
_symmetry.space_group_name_H-M   'P 1'
#
loop_
_entity.id
_entity.type
_entity.pdbx_description
1 polymer ?
#
loop_
_entity_poly.entity_id
_entity_poly.type
_entity_poly.pdbx_seq_one_letter_code
_entity_poly.pdbx_strand_id
1 'polypeptide(L)'
;MVGGAATAVTRSRRAPLKAVAGAGATVGVGYGGSFAASGRGRVVVPHVSGRLVDGGTARIVDIYHEELNRDGTADRRVRDGYRGRIDEGIVSTDLHRDLFDRFAAVRYYLGHDCPGCSAPAVSRREFNGVALDESVRLAYHDDGATVVPAPL
;
A
#
# COMPACT_ATOMS: atom_id res chain seq x y z
N MET A 1 -50.99 -5.53 6.06
CA MET A 1 -50.26 -4.46 6.77
C MET A 1 -49.20 -5.14 7.63
N VAL A 2 -47.90 -4.89 7.62
CA VAL A 2 -46.96 -4.04 6.89
C VAL A 2 -45.60 -4.76 7.06
N GLY A 3 -44.84 -4.94 5.98
CA GLY A 3 -43.46 -5.43 6.05
C GLY A 3 -42.53 -4.35 6.61
N GLY A 4 -41.49 -4.76 7.33
CA GLY A 4 -40.47 -3.87 7.88
C GLY A 4 -39.08 -4.36 7.51
N ALA A 5 -38.46 -3.66 6.55
CA ALA A 5 -37.08 -3.87 6.13
C ALA A 5 -36.10 -3.44 7.23
N ALA A 6 -35.04 -4.23 7.43
CA ALA A 6 -33.95 -3.89 8.31
C ALA A 6 -33.05 -2.84 7.64
N THR A 7 -33.08 -1.61 8.16
CA THR A 7 -32.19 -0.53 7.73
C THR A 7 -30.80 -0.77 8.30
N ALA A 8 -29.84 -1.11 7.44
CA ALA A 8 -28.44 -1.19 7.80
C ALA A 8 -27.91 0.22 8.12
N VAL A 9 -27.44 0.42 9.35
CA VAL A 9 -26.84 1.67 9.80
C VAL A 9 -25.39 1.71 9.31
N THR A 10 -25.14 2.41 8.20
CA THR A 10 -23.78 2.72 7.74
C THR A 10 -23.17 3.76 8.69
N ARG A 11 -22.22 3.34 9.52
CA ARG A 11 -21.52 4.20 10.48
C ARG A 11 -20.55 5.13 9.75
N SER A 12 -21.02 6.34 9.45
CA SER A 12 -20.22 7.45 8.92
C SER A 12 -19.02 7.75 9.84
N ARG A 13 -17.79 7.60 9.31
CA ARG A 13 -16.53 7.93 10.00
C ARG A 13 -16.13 9.40 9.80
N ARG A 14 -17.07 10.34 9.92
CA ARG A 14 -16.75 11.78 9.87
C ARG A 14 -16.59 12.34 11.28
N ALA A 15 -15.34 12.49 11.73
CA ALA A 15 -14.99 13.44 12.77
C ALA A 15 -14.61 14.78 12.10
N PRO A 16 -15.12 15.94 12.56
CA PRO A 16 -14.90 17.22 11.92
C PRO A 16 -13.52 17.83 12.23
N LEU A 17 -13.01 18.56 11.24
CA LEU A 17 -11.74 19.28 11.19
C LEU A 17 -11.48 20.18 12.42
N LYS A 18 -10.22 20.23 12.85
CA LYS A 18 -9.61 21.48 13.32
C LYS A 18 -8.66 22.00 12.25
N ALA A 19 -9.07 23.12 11.65
CA ALA A 19 -8.29 23.91 10.74
C ALA A 19 -7.04 24.47 11.45
N VAL A 20 -5.88 24.30 10.82
CA VAL A 20 -4.75 25.22 10.96
C VAL A 20 -4.49 25.76 9.57
N ALA A 21 -4.84 27.03 9.41
CA ALA A 21 -4.46 27.85 8.26
C ALA A 21 -2.96 28.15 8.34
N GLY A 22 -2.28 28.19 7.19
CA GLY A 22 -0.93 28.73 7.14
C GLY A 22 -0.17 28.36 5.88
N ALA A 23 -0.07 29.33 4.97
CA ALA A 23 0.76 29.31 3.78
C ALA A 23 2.20 28.86 4.03
N GLY A 24 2.79 28.21 3.02
CA GLY A 24 4.24 28.03 2.95
C GLY A 24 4.63 26.68 2.40
N ALA A 25 4.61 26.53 1.08
CA ALA A 25 5.52 25.61 0.40
C ALA A 25 6.96 26.08 0.66
N THR A 26 7.45 25.85 1.87
CA THR A 26 8.89 25.81 2.14
C THR A 26 9.29 24.38 1.86
N VAL A 27 9.70 24.16 0.61
CA VAL A 27 10.48 22.99 0.22
C VAL A 27 11.71 23.01 1.11
N GLY A 28 11.67 22.20 2.17
CA GLY A 28 12.80 22.00 3.06
C GLY A 28 13.98 21.50 2.26
N VAL A 29 15.04 22.30 2.30
CA VAL A 29 16.37 22.00 1.77
C VAL A 29 16.91 20.72 2.43
N GLY A 30 17.25 19.72 1.62
CA GLY A 30 18.03 18.56 2.07
C GLY A 30 17.75 17.29 1.27
N TYR A 31 18.77 16.79 0.58
CA TYR A 31 18.82 15.63 -0.34
C TYR A 31 18.32 15.91 -1.77
N GLY A 32 19.28 16.20 -2.65
CA GLY A 32 19.12 16.31 -4.09
C GLY A 32 18.86 14.96 -4.76
N GLY A 33 17.71 14.36 -4.50
CA GLY A 33 17.12 13.31 -5.33
C GLY A 33 16.11 13.94 -6.29
N SER A 34 16.01 13.40 -7.51
CA SER A 34 14.99 13.84 -8.46
C SER A 34 13.64 13.26 -8.03
N PHE A 35 12.81 14.06 -7.35
CA PHE A 35 11.47 13.63 -6.95
C PHE A 35 10.48 13.84 -8.11
N ALA A 36 9.96 12.74 -8.66
CA ALA A 36 8.85 12.79 -9.60
C ALA A 36 7.57 12.37 -8.87
N ALA A 37 6.64 13.29 -8.66
CA ALA A 37 5.31 12.94 -8.14
C ALA A 37 4.43 12.44 -9.29
N SER A 38 3.84 11.25 -9.15
CA SER A 38 2.86 10.77 -10.11
C SER A 38 1.59 11.62 -10.15
N GLY A 39 0.82 11.39 -11.22
CA GLY A 39 -0.60 11.69 -11.23
C GLY A 39 -1.34 10.93 -10.12
N ARG A 40 -2.51 11.43 -9.76
CA ARG A 40 -3.40 10.74 -8.82
C ARG A 40 -3.92 9.46 -9.46
N GLY A 41 -3.98 8.39 -8.69
CA GLY A 41 -4.47 7.08 -9.12
C GLY A 41 -5.01 6.27 -7.95
N ARG A 42 -5.85 5.28 -8.23
CA ARG A 42 -6.37 4.36 -7.21
C ARG A 42 -5.38 3.24 -6.98
N VAL A 43 -5.15 2.83 -5.73
CA VAL A 43 -4.31 1.67 -5.44
C VAL A 43 -4.95 0.43 -6.07
N VAL A 44 -4.23 -0.21 -6.99
CA VAL A 44 -4.71 -1.40 -7.71
C VAL A 44 -3.91 -2.64 -7.38
N VAL A 45 -2.65 -2.50 -6.92
CA VAL A 45 -1.80 -3.66 -6.67
C VAL A 45 -0.92 -3.46 -5.43
N PRO A 46 -1.38 -3.85 -4.23
CA PRO A 46 -0.47 -4.08 -3.11
C PRO A 46 0.20 -5.46 -3.22
N HIS A 47 1.52 -5.48 -3.07
CA HIS A 47 2.32 -6.70 -3.20
C HIS A 47 3.49 -6.76 -2.20
N VAL A 48 3.76 -7.95 -1.68
CA VAL A 48 4.89 -8.25 -0.79
C VAL A 48 5.68 -9.43 -1.34
N SER A 49 6.99 -9.25 -1.48
CA SER A 49 7.90 -10.33 -1.85
C SER A 49 9.11 -10.41 -0.93
N GLY A 50 9.62 -11.63 -0.77
CA GLY A 50 10.82 -11.95 -0.01
C GLY A 50 11.90 -12.53 -0.93
N ARG A 51 13.16 -12.16 -0.67
CA ARG A 51 14.32 -12.76 -1.33
C ARG A 51 14.89 -13.86 -0.45
N LEU A 52 14.82 -15.10 -0.91
CA LEU A 52 15.43 -16.24 -0.25
C LEU A 52 16.80 -16.52 -0.88
N VAL A 53 17.81 -16.81 -0.06
CA VAL A 53 19.11 -17.29 -0.51
C VAL A 53 19.30 -18.68 0.09
N ASP A 54 19.44 -19.68 -0.77
CA ASP A 54 19.62 -21.08 -0.36
C ASP A 54 20.74 -21.72 -1.19
N GLY A 55 21.76 -22.25 -0.53
CA GLY A 55 22.94 -22.83 -1.21
C GLY A 55 23.63 -21.90 -2.21
N GLY A 56 23.60 -20.58 -1.99
CA GLY A 56 24.15 -19.58 -2.91
C GLY A 56 23.23 -19.16 -4.07
N THR A 57 22.06 -19.79 -4.21
CA THR A 57 21.06 -19.40 -5.21
C THR A 57 20.04 -18.45 -4.61
N ALA A 58 19.87 -17.28 -5.23
CA ALA A 58 18.84 -16.32 -4.84
C ALA A 58 17.54 -16.56 -5.63
N ARG A 59 16.40 -16.58 -4.94
CA ARG A 59 15.07 -16.61 -5.57
C ARG A 59 14.12 -15.62 -4.91
N ILE A 60 13.22 -15.06 -5.70
CA ILE A 60 12.13 -14.22 -5.20
C ILE A 60 10.92 -15.10 -4.88
N VAL A 61 10.29 -14.81 -3.76
CA VAL A 61 9.11 -15.49 -3.24
C VAL A 61 8.01 -14.47 -3.06
N ASP A 62 6.92 -14.65 -3.79
CA ASP A 62 5.70 -13.89 -3.57
C ASP A 62 5.04 -14.36 -2.27
N ILE A 63 4.85 -13.42 -1.34
CA ILE A 63 4.25 -13.67 -0.02
C ILE A 63 2.78 -13.29 -0.06
N TYR A 64 2.50 -12.11 -0.59
CA TYR A 64 1.16 -11.56 -0.74
C TYR A 64 1.07 -10.73 -2.02
N HIS A 65 -0.07 -10.81 -2.67
CA HIS A 65 -0.39 -10.03 -3.85
C HIS A 65 -1.91 -9.89 -3.90
N GLU A 66 -2.39 -8.67 -4.05
CA GLU A 66 -3.80 -8.41 -4.32
C GLU A 66 -3.89 -7.47 -5.51
N GLU A 67 -4.84 -7.72 -6.40
CA GLU A 67 -5.03 -6.94 -7.62
C GLU A 67 -6.50 -6.55 -7.75
N LEU A 68 -6.76 -5.26 -7.96
CA LEU A 68 -8.09 -4.73 -8.24
C LEU A 68 -8.39 -4.86 -9.73
N ASN A 69 -9.37 -5.70 -10.05
CA ASN A 69 -9.86 -5.91 -11.40
C ASN A 69 -10.70 -4.72 -11.88
N ARG A 70 -10.84 -4.59 -13.20
CA ARG A 70 -11.63 -3.52 -13.83
C ARG A 70 -13.12 -3.57 -13.49
N ASP A 71 -13.63 -4.74 -13.12
CA ASP A 71 -15.02 -4.94 -12.69
C ASP A 71 -15.25 -4.58 -11.21
N GLY A 72 -14.19 -4.17 -10.49
CA GLY A 72 -14.23 -3.82 -9.07
C GLY A 72 -14.05 -5.01 -8.13
N THR A 73 -13.83 -6.23 -8.64
CA THR A 73 -13.45 -7.39 -7.83
C THR A 73 -11.96 -7.34 -7.48
N ALA A 74 -11.56 -8.01 -6.40
CA ALA A 74 -10.16 -8.08 -5.99
C ALA A 74 -9.69 -9.53 -5.96
N ASP A 75 -8.62 -9.81 -6.71
CA ASP A 75 -7.96 -11.12 -6.71
C ASP A 75 -6.82 -11.13 -5.71
N ARG A 76 -7.04 -11.85 -4.60
CA ARG A 76 -6.05 -11.97 -3.52
C ARG A 76 -5.33 -13.31 -3.55
N ARG A 77 -4.00 -13.26 -3.59
CA ARG A 77 -3.09 -14.40 -3.48
C ARG A 77 -2.21 -14.24 -2.25
N VAL A 78 -2.32 -15.17 -1.32
CA VAL A 78 -1.45 -15.27 -0.15
C VAL A 78 -0.77 -16.63 -0.18
N ARG A 79 0.55 -16.64 -0.05
CA ARG A 79 1.31 -17.89 0.04
C ARG A 79 0.88 -18.68 1.27
N ASP A 80 0.68 -19.99 1.11
CA ASP A 80 0.02 -20.88 2.08
C ASP A 80 0.53 -20.72 3.52
N GLY A 81 1.84 -20.63 3.74
CA GLY A 81 2.45 -20.47 5.07
C GLY A 81 2.20 -19.10 5.74
N TYR A 82 1.56 -18.16 5.05
CA TYR A 82 1.23 -16.82 5.53
C TYR A 82 -0.28 -16.55 5.51
N ARG A 83 -1.11 -17.52 5.07
CA ARG A 83 -2.57 -17.41 5.15
C ARG A 83 -3.00 -17.22 6.61
N GLY A 84 -3.89 -16.26 6.85
CA GLY A 84 -4.35 -15.89 8.20
C GLY A 84 -3.34 -15.07 9.02
N ARG A 85 -2.12 -14.83 8.50
CA ARG A 85 -1.14 -13.93 9.13
C ARG A 85 -1.13 -12.53 8.53
N ILE A 86 -1.57 -12.42 7.28
CA ILE A 86 -1.81 -11.16 6.57
C ILE A 86 -3.32 -10.97 6.55
N ASP A 87 -3.78 -10.01 7.34
CA ASP A 87 -5.20 -9.68 7.48
C ASP A 87 -5.51 -8.44 6.66
N GLU A 88 -6.42 -8.56 5.69
CA GLU A 88 -6.80 -7.46 4.77
C GLU A 88 -5.60 -6.72 4.13
N GLY A 89 -4.51 -7.43 3.85
CA GLY A 89 -3.30 -6.83 3.28
C GLY A 89 -2.39 -6.12 4.29
N ILE A 90 -2.69 -6.18 5.59
CA ILE A 90 -1.88 -5.58 6.64
C ILE A 90 -0.77 -6.54 7.07
N VAL A 91 0.47 -6.03 7.10
CA VAL A 91 1.63 -6.75 7.62
C VAL A 91 1.97 -6.25 9.03
N SER A 92 1.60 -7.05 10.03
CA SER A 92 1.87 -6.76 11.44
C SER A 92 3.36 -6.65 11.74
N THR A 93 3.71 -6.05 12.87
CA THR A 93 5.12 -5.92 13.28
C THR A 93 5.76 -7.30 13.54
N ASP A 94 5.02 -8.25 14.10
CA ASP A 94 5.53 -9.60 14.37
C ASP A 94 5.70 -10.37 13.06
N LEU A 95 4.74 -10.30 12.15
CA LEU A 95 4.91 -10.90 10.83
C LEU A 95 6.09 -10.29 10.07
N HIS A 96 6.27 -8.97 10.16
CA HIS A 96 7.42 -8.31 9.55
C HIS A 96 8.75 -8.86 10.08
N ARG A 97 8.88 -9.03 11.40
CA ARG A 97 10.08 -9.63 12.01
C ARG A 97 10.30 -11.05 11.52
N ASP A 98 9.28 -11.90 11.57
CA ASP A 98 9.35 -13.29 11.09
C ASP A 98 9.75 -13.39 9.61
N LEU A 99 9.31 -12.45 8.78
CA LEU A 99 9.70 -12.39 7.38
C LEU A 99 11.19 -12.05 7.23
N PHE A 100 11.72 -11.11 8.00
CA PHE A 100 13.14 -10.75 7.97
C PHE A 100 14.05 -11.80 8.62
N ASP A 101 13.53 -12.63 9.53
CA ASP A 101 14.25 -13.79 10.06
C ASP A 101 14.41 -14.89 8.99
N ARG A 102 13.47 -14.98 8.05
CA ARG A 102 13.44 -16.02 7.01
C ARG A 102 14.05 -15.59 5.68
N PHE A 103 13.90 -14.34 5.30
CA PHE A 103 14.31 -13.81 4.00
C PHE A 103 15.50 -12.86 4.14
N ALA A 104 16.44 -12.96 3.21
CA ALA A 104 17.58 -12.05 3.14
C ALA A 104 17.18 -10.59 2.82
N ALA A 105 15.98 -10.40 2.24
CA ALA A 105 15.35 -9.09 2.08
C ALA A 105 13.84 -9.27 1.93
N VAL A 106 13.05 -8.29 2.37
CA VAL A 106 11.61 -8.23 2.15
C VAL A 106 11.28 -6.86 1.56
N ARG A 107 10.49 -6.81 0.50
CA ARG A 107 10.06 -5.57 -0.16
C ARG A 107 8.53 -5.51 -0.22
N TYR A 108 8.03 -4.29 0.00
CA TYR A 108 6.61 -3.94 -0.08
C TYR A 108 6.44 -3.07 -1.31
N TYR A 109 5.40 -3.32 -2.10
CA TYR A 109 5.16 -2.65 -3.37
C TYR A 109 3.72 -2.15 -3.42
N LEU A 110 3.55 -0.98 -4.06
CA LEU A 110 2.24 -0.40 -4.33
C LEU A 110 2.15 0.02 -5.79
N GLY A 111 1.25 -0.59 -6.53
CA GLY A 111 0.79 -0.14 -7.84
C GLY A 111 -0.48 0.70 -7.71
N HIS A 112 -0.54 1.79 -8.46
CA HIS A 112 -1.74 2.61 -8.57
C HIS A 112 -2.06 2.90 -10.04
N ASP A 113 -3.35 3.08 -10.33
CA ASP A 113 -3.86 3.32 -11.68
C ASP A 113 -3.53 4.74 -12.13
N CYS A 114 -2.42 4.90 -12.85
CA CYS A 114 -2.15 6.10 -13.63
C CYS A 114 -1.28 5.82 -14.87
N PRO A 115 -1.42 6.62 -15.94
CA PRO A 115 -0.64 6.45 -17.17
C PRO A 115 0.86 6.57 -16.91
N GLY A 116 1.63 5.55 -17.30
CA GLY A 116 3.09 5.53 -17.18
C GLY A 116 3.62 5.28 -15.76
N CYS A 117 2.75 4.97 -14.80
CA CYS A 117 3.13 4.68 -13.43
C CYS A 117 3.55 3.22 -13.26
N SER A 118 4.59 2.99 -12.45
CA SER A 118 5.05 1.66 -12.06
C SER A 118 4.52 1.29 -10.67
N ALA A 119 4.81 0.06 -10.22
CA ALA A 119 4.60 -0.39 -8.85
C ALA A 119 5.93 -0.34 -8.06
N PRO A 120 6.35 0.85 -7.56
CA PRO A 120 7.61 1.00 -6.83
C PRO A 120 7.56 0.28 -5.48
N ALA A 121 8.75 0.04 -4.93
CA ALA A 121 8.86 -0.36 -3.54
C ALA A 121 8.54 0.82 -2.61
N VAL A 122 7.87 0.55 -1.50
CA VAL A 122 7.52 1.53 -0.47
C VAL A 122 7.91 0.98 0.91
N SER A 123 7.84 1.83 1.95
CA SER A 123 8.04 1.34 3.31
C SER A 123 6.84 0.51 3.80
N ARG A 124 7.04 -0.35 4.80
CA ARG A 124 5.93 -1.08 5.45
C ARG A 124 4.84 -0.13 5.98
N ARG A 125 5.24 1.05 6.48
CA ARG A 125 4.30 2.06 6.98
C ARG A 125 3.40 2.58 5.87
N GLU A 126 3.98 2.90 4.72
CA GLU A 126 3.24 3.37 3.54
C GLU A 126 2.32 2.27 3.03
N PHE A 127 2.83 1.04 2.92
CA PHE A 127 2.08 -0.13 2.48
C PHE A 127 0.85 -0.43 3.36
N ASN A 128 1.02 -0.46 4.69
CA ASN A 128 -0.10 -0.67 5.62
C ASN A 128 -1.01 0.56 5.75
N GLY A 129 -0.55 1.72 5.30
CA GLY A 129 -1.24 3.00 5.44
C GLY A 129 -2.26 3.27 4.34
N VAL A 130 -2.32 2.42 3.32
CA VAL A 130 -3.23 2.56 2.17
C VAL A 130 -4.09 1.33 2.00
N ALA A 131 -5.34 1.53 1.61
CA ALA A 131 -6.25 0.45 1.22
C ALA A 131 -6.25 0.24 -0.31
N LEU A 132 -6.66 -0.95 -0.75
CA LEU A 132 -7.03 -1.17 -2.15
C LEU A 132 -8.16 -0.19 -2.55
N ASP A 133 -8.14 0.27 -3.80
CA ASP A 133 -9.05 1.29 -4.35
C ASP A 133 -8.91 2.72 -3.74
N GLU A 134 -8.01 2.92 -2.77
CA GLU A 134 -7.75 4.24 -2.21
C GLU A 134 -7.06 5.16 -3.23
N SER A 135 -7.52 6.42 -3.32
CA SER A 135 -6.87 7.44 -4.15
C SER A 135 -5.57 7.94 -3.53
N VAL A 136 -4.45 7.72 -4.21
CA VAL A 136 -3.12 8.12 -3.77
C VAL A 136 -2.35 8.86 -4.87
N ARG A 137 -1.25 9.49 -4.46
CA ARG A 137 -0.14 9.89 -5.35
C ARG A 137 1.14 9.24 -4.81
N LEU A 138 2.05 8.86 -5.69
CA LEU A 138 3.35 8.34 -5.30
C LEU A 138 4.43 9.36 -5.67
N ALA A 139 5.26 9.73 -4.70
CA ALA A 139 6.48 10.50 -4.96
C ALA A 139 7.66 9.53 -5.14
N TYR A 140 8.13 9.40 -6.37
CA TYR A 140 9.22 8.50 -6.73
C TYR A 140 10.57 9.11 -6.33
N HIS A 141 11.48 8.24 -5.90
CA HIS A 141 12.87 8.52 -5.57
C HIS A 141 13.73 7.29 -5.93
N ASP A 142 15.06 7.41 -5.81
CA ASP A 142 16.01 6.45 -6.40
C ASP A 142 15.72 4.96 -6.03
N ASP A 143 15.36 4.70 -4.78
CA ASP A 143 15.13 3.33 -4.28
C ASP A 143 13.65 2.92 -4.10
N GLY A 144 12.69 3.77 -4.51
CA GLY A 144 11.26 3.50 -4.28
C GLY A 144 10.33 4.69 -4.42
N ALA A 145 9.27 4.71 -3.61
CA ALA A 145 8.36 5.83 -3.51
C ALA A 145 7.77 6.01 -2.10
N THR A 146 7.22 7.19 -1.84
CA THR A 146 6.40 7.51 -0.68
C THR A 146 4.96 7.83 -1.11
N VAL A 147 3.97 7.49 -0.27
CA VAL A 147 2.58 7.88 -0.53
C VAL A 147 2.41 9.33 -0.10
N VAL A 148 1.92 10.15 -1.02
CA VAL A 148 1.57 11.54 -0.77
C VAL A 148 0.05 11.64 -0.69
N PRO A 149 -0.50 12.27 0.37
CA PRO A 149 -1.92 12.52 0.45
C PRO A 149 -2.40 13.25 -0.81
N ALA A 150 -3.36 12.67 -1.53
CA ALA A 150 -4.07 13.41 -2.55
C ALA A 150 -5.01 14.40 -1.82
N PRO A 151 -4.92 15.73 -2.08
CA PRO A 151 -5.95 16.63 -1.59
C PRO A 151 -7.32 16.16 -2.10
N LEU A 152 -8.32 16.22 -1.21
CA LEU A 152 -9.71 15.86 -1.50
C LEU A 152 -10.26 16.68 -2.67
#